data_AF-A0A6V7U015-F1
#
_entry.id   AF-A0A6V7U015-F1
#
_cell.length_a   1.000
_cell.length_b   1.000
_cell.length_c   1.000
_cell.angle_alpha   90.00
_cell.angle_beta   90.00
_cell.angle_gamma   90.00
#
_symmetry.space_group_name_H-M   'P 1'
#
loop_
_entity.id
_entity.type
_entity.pdbx_description
1 polymer ?
#
loop_
_entity_poly.entity_id
_entity_poly.type
_entity_poly.pdbx_seq_one_letter_code
_entity_poly.pdbx_strand_id
1 'polypeptide(L)'
;MEDSKNQQQQETTKIEQKLQNGPFFTEKMENKNLFATDLFPHNPRGWEETSKFLKSIVELLLGYIKEENDRSTKVLEFHQPEEMAKLIDLNIPEDPMSLNELIKSCSEVLRLGVRTGHPHFFNQLSQGLDLIAMAGEWLTATCNTNMFTYEISPVFILMEKEVTKRMIELIGWPTGDAIFSPGILKIKF
;
A
#
# COMPACT_ATOMS: atom_id res chain seq x y z
N MET A 1 -28.22 24.44 21.50
CA MET A 1 -26.97 23.73 21.85
C MET A 1 -27.13 22.21 21.78
N GLU A 2 -28.33 21.65 21.96
CA GLU A 2 -28.59 20.20 21.79
C GLU A 2 -28.72 19.77 20.32
N ASP A 3 -29.25 20.63 19.44
CA ASP A 3 -29.44 20.28 18.01
C ASP A 3 -28.13 20.07 17.23
N SER A 4 -27.08 20.81 17.57
CA SER A 4 -25.77 20.70 16.92
C SER A 4 -25.04 19.40 17.27
N LYS A 5 -25.26 18.85 18.47
CA LYS A 5 -24.70 17.56 18.90
C LYS A 5 -25.41 16.39 18.21
N ASN A 6 -26.73 16.49 18.02
CA ASN A 6 -27.51 15.48 17.29
C ASN A 6 -27.18 15.44 15.79
N GLN A 7 -26.87 16.58 15.17
CA GLN A 7 -26.44 16.63 13.76
C GLN A 7 -25.05 16.03 13.56
N GLN A 8 -24.08 16.38 14.43
CA GLN A 8 -22.75 15.78 14.39
C GLN A 8 -22.83 14.26 14.59
N GLN A 9 -23.59 13.80 15.58
CA GLN A 9 -23.71 12.37 15.87
C GLN A 9 -24.38 11.58 14.74
N GLN A 10 -25.37 12.18 14.05
CA GLN A 10 -25.98 11.60 12.84
C GLN A 10 -25.06 11.59 11.63
N GLU A 11 -24.16 12.58 11.49
CA GLU A 11 -23.12 12.58 10.44
C GLU A 11 -22.05 11.53 10.72
N THR A 12 -21.59 11.38 11.97
CA THR A 12 -20.65 10.33 12.36
C THR A 12 -21.23 8.94 12.10
N THR A 13 -22.50 8.70 12.45
CA THR A 13 -23.18 7.42 12.17
C THR A 13 -23.37 7.16 10.67
N LYS A 14 -23.59 8.18 9.85
CA LYS A 14 -23.68 8.04 8.39
C LYS A 14 -22.32 7.78 7.73
N ILE A 15 -21.26 8.36 8.26
CA ILE A 15 -19.87 8.11 7.82
C ILE A 15 -19.46 6.69 8.20
N GLU A 16 -19.74 6.24 9.42
CA GLU A 16 -19.52 4.85 9.87
C GLU A 16 -20.30 3.82 9.04
N GLN A 17 -21.53 4.13 8.63
CA GLN A 17 -22.31 3.27 7.73
C GLN A 17 -21.79 3.26 6.28
N LYS A 18 -21.21 4.36 5.79
CA LYS A 18 -20.51 4.38 4.49
C LYS A 18 -19.16 3.65 4.54
N LEU A 19 -18.45 3.72 5.66
CA LEU A 19 -17.22 2.97 5.93
C LEU A 19 -17.49 1.46 6.03
N GLN A 20 -18.61 1.07 6.65
CA GLN A 20 -19.05 -0.32 6.65
C GLN A 20 -19.47 -0.80 5.27
N ASN A 21 -20.09 0.03 4.43
CA ASN A 21 -20.58 -0.36 3.10
C ASN A 21 -19.66 0.08 1.95
N GLY A 22 -18.39 0.40 2.25
CA GLY A 22 -17.39 0.70 1.24
C GLY A 22 -17.13 -0.51 0.34
N PRO A 23 -16.72 -0.31 -0.92
CA PRO A 23 -16.77 -1.37 -1.93
C PRO A 23 -15.66 -2.44 -1.78
N PHE A 24 -14.80 -2.32 -0.76
CA PHE A 24 -13.82 -3.33 -0.34
C PHE A 24 -14.14 -3.90 1.03
N PHE A 25 -15.17 -4.72 1.08
CA PHE A 25 -15.46 -5.53 2.26
C PHE A 25 -14.42 -6.64 2.38
N THR A 26 -13.46 -6.50 3.30
CA THR A 26 -12.67 -7.63 3.79
C THR A 26 -13.56 -8.50 4.68
N GLU A 27 -13.46 -9.82 4.56
CA GLU A 27 -14.11 -10.74 5.50
C GLU A 27 -13.67 -10.33 6.91
N LYS A 28 -14.62 -10.05 7.82
CA LYS A 28 -14.29 -9.64 9.19
C LYS A 28 -13.40 -10.73 9.79
N MET A 29 -12.16 -10.40 10.16
CA MET A 29 -11.41 -11.26 11.08
C MET A 29 -12.31 -11.49 12.30
N GLU A 30 -12.49 -12.75 12.70
CA GLU A 30 -13.30 -13.13 13.87
C GLU A 30 -13.04 -12.19 15.05
N ASN A 31 -14.09 -11.87 15.81
CA ASN A 31 -14.20 -10.90 16.94
C ASN A 31 -13.16 -11.06 18.08
N LYS A 32 -11.87 -11.14 17.78
CA LYS A 32 -10.75 -11.04 18.70
C LYS A 32 -10.05 -9.71 18.43
N ASN A 33 -9.90 -8.90 19.46
CA ASN A 33 -9.05 -7.71 19.43
C ASN A 33 -7.59 -8.18 19.38
N LEU A 34 -7.11 -8.52 18.19
CA LEU A 34 -5.72 -8.84 17.94
C LEU A 34 -4.92 -7.55 17.77
N PHE A 35 -3.66 -7.58 18.21
CA PHE A 35 -2.71 -6.48 18.14
C PHE A 35 -1.40 -6.93 17.48
N ALA A 36 -0.51 -5.98 17.16
CA ALA A 36 0.78 -6.29 16.55
C ALA A 36 1.66 -7.23 17.40
N THR A 37 1.48 -7.23 18.72
CA THR A 37 2.17 -8.12 19.66
C THR A 37 1.74 -9.59 19.54
N ASP A 38 0.56 -9.85 18.95
CA ASP A 38 0.06 -11.22 18.72
C ASP A 38 0.65 -11.85 17.46
N LEU A 39 1.35 -11.05 16.64
CA LEU A 39 1.94 -11.48 15.37
C LEU A 39 3.41 -11.89 15.53
N PHE A 40 3.96 -12.52 14.49
CA PHE A 40 5.40 -12.69 14.36
C PHE A 40 6.10 -11.33 14.22
N PRO A 41 7.32 -11.16 14.78
CA PRO A 41 8.08 -12.12 15.59
C PRO A 41 7.76 -12.06 17.10
N HIS A 42 6.87 -11.15 17.54
CA HIS A 42 6.58 -10.91 18.96
C HIS A 42 5.96 -12.11 19.68
N ASN A 43 5.03 -12.80 19.01
CA ASN A 43 4.46 -14.05 19.48
C ASN A 43 4.96 -15.22 18.61
N PRO A 44 5.94 -16.03 19.07
CA PRO A 44 6.48 -17.14 18.28
C PRO A 44 5.48 -18.24 17.90
N ARG A 45 4.28 -18.25 18.49
CA ARG A 45 3.19 -19.18 18.16
C ARG A 45 2.06 -18.53 17.37
N GLY A 46 2.14 -17.23 17.09
CA GLY A 46 1.12 -16.42 16.41
C GLY A 46 1.08 -16.56 14.89
N TRP A 47 1.44 -17.73 14.33
CA TRP A 47 1.47 -17.91 12.88
C TRP A 47 0.07 -17.83 12.26
N GLU A 48 -0.93 -18.38 12.93
CA GLU A 48 -2.30 -18.38 12.43
C GLU A 48 -2.84 -16.95 12.32
N GLU A 49 -2.63 -16.14 13.35
CA GLU A 49 -2.98 -14.72 13.40
C GLU A 49 -2.21 -13.91 12.36
N THR A 50 -0.90 -14.15 12.23
CA THR A 50 -0.04 -13.50 11.22
C THR A 50 -0.52 -13.81 9.81
N SER A 51 -0.81 -15.09 9.52
CA SER A 51 -1.28 -15.52 8.21
C SER A 51 -2.66 -14.93 7.89
N LYS A 52 -3.59 -14.94 8.85
CA LYS A 52 -4.92 -14.33 8.68
C LYS A 52 -4.81 -12.84 8.40
N PHE A 53 -4.04 -12.09 9.21
CA PHE A 53 -3.84 -10.66 9.02
C PHE A 53 -3.27 -10.32 7.63
N LEU A 54 -2.19 -10.99 7.22
CA LEU A 54 -1.57 -10.73 5.90
C LEU A 54 -2.52 -11.09 4.75
N LYS A 55 -3.29 -12.18 4.86
CA LYS A 55 -4.30 -12.54 3.86
C LYS A 55 -5.40 -11.48 3.73
N SER A 56 -5.88 -10.93 4.85
CA SER A 56 -6.87 -9.85 4.81
C SER A 56 -6.33 -8.59 4.13
N ILE A 57 -5.04 -8.27 4.31
CA ILE A 57 -4.39 -7.19 3.56
C ILE A 57 -4.32 -7.53 2.07
N VAL A 58 -3.93 -8.74 1.68
CA VAL A 58 -3.90 -9.15 0.27
C VAL A 58 -5.30 -9.08 -0.35
N GLU A 59 -6.34 -9.53 0.35
CA GLU A 59 -7.73 -9.43 -0.11
C GLU A 59 -8.17 -7.98 -0.34
N LEU A 60 -7.81 -7.07 0.57
CA LEU A 60 -8.05 -5.63 0.41
C LEU A 60 -7.37 -5.10 -0.86
N LEU A 61 -6.09 -5.44 -1.07
CA LEU A 61 -5.32 -5.02 -2.25
C LEU A 61 -5.89 -5.60 -3.56
N LEU A 62 -6.30 -6.87 -3.56
CA LEU A 62 -6.96 -7.51 -4.71
C LEU A 62 -8.28 -6.82 -5.06
N GLY A 63 -9.04 -6.43 -4.03
CA GLY A 63 -10.19 -5.55 -4.21
C GLY A 63 -9.77 -4.28 -4.95
N TYR A 64 -8.82 -3.53 -4.39
CA TYR A 64 -8.36 -2.27 -4.95
C TYR A 64 -7.96 -2.37 -6.44
N ILE A 65 -7.20 -3.41 -6.81
CA ILE A 65 -6.80 -3.70 -8.20
C ILE A 65 -8.01 -3.89 -9.11
N LYS A 66 -9.04 -4.62 -8.65
CA LYS A 66 -10.25 -4.87 -9.43
C LYS A 66 -10.98 -3.57 -9.77
N GLU A 67 -11.14 -2.68 -8.80
CA GLU A 67 -11.77 -1.37 -9.03
C GLU A 67 -10.90 -0.43 -9.84
N GLU A 68 -9.59 -0.44 -9.64
CA GLU A 68 -8.67 0.41 -10.42
C GLU A 68 -8.77 0.13 -11.93
N ASN A 69 -9.15 -1.09 -12.30
CA ASN A 69 -9.40 -1.48 -13.69
C ASN A 69 -10.85 -1.21 -14.17
N ASP A 70 -11.76 -0.83 -13.27
CA ASP A 70 -13.13 -0.45 -13.63
C ASP A 70 -13.21 1.03 -14.03
N ARG A 71 -13.46 1.27 -15.31
CA ARG A 71 -13.56 2.60 -15.92
C ARG A 71 -14.70 3.46 -15.38
N SER A 72 -15.67 2.86 -14.68
CA SER A 72 -16.77 3.59 -14.04
C SER A 72 -16.36 4.20 -12.69
N THR A 73 -15.24 3.75 -12.13
CA THR A 73 -14.70 4.29 -10.87
C THR A 73 -14.05 5.64 -11.09
N LYS A 74 -13.95 6.41 -10.01
CA LYS A 74 -13.24 7.69 -10.03
C LYS A 74 -11.73 7.45 -9.94
N VAL A 75 -10.97 8.15 -10.77
CA VAL A 75 -9.50 8.22 -10.69
C VAL A 75 -9.04 8.77 -9.33
N LEU A 76 -9.76 9.75 -8.79
CA LEU A 76 -9.48 10.38 -7.50
C LEU A 76 -10.79 10.93 -6.93
N GLU A 77 -11.02 10.70 -5.64
CA GLU A 77 -11.98 11.47 -4.86
C GLU A 77 -11.27 12.73 -4.33
N PHE A 78 -11.35 13.82 -5.10
CA PHE A 78 -10.57 15.03 -4.79
C PHE A 78 -11.12 15.76 -3.58
N HIS A 79 -10.22 16.12 -2.66
CA HIS A 79 -10.45 16.95 -1.48
C HIS A 79 -9.29 17.93 -1.31
N GLN A 80 -9.57 19.15 -0.84
CA GLN A 80 -8.50 20.09 -0.48
C GLN A 80 -7.72 19.58 0.75
N PRO A 81 -6.46 20.00 0.98
CA PRO A 81 -5.66 19.48 2.10
C PRO A 81 -6.34 19.57 3.48
N GLU A 82 -7.02 20.68 3.77
CA GLU A 82 -7.75 20.88 5.03
C GLU A 82 -8.99 19.98 5.17
N GLU A 83 -9.60 19.59 4.04
CA GLU A 83 -10.73 18.67 4.01
C GLU A 83 -10.22 17.22 4.13
N MET A 84 -9.15 16.89 3.41
CA MET A 84 -8.50 15.57 3.48
C MET A 84 -8.05 15.24 4.90
N ALA A 85 -7.43 16.20 5.61
CA ALA A 85 -7.00 16.01 6.99
C ALA A 85 -8.15 15.74 7.99
N LYS A 86 -9.41 16.01 7.60
CA LYS A 86 -10.61 15.68 8.40
C LYS A 86 -11.19 14.32 8.04
N LEU A 87 -10.83 13.76 6.88
CA LEU A 87 -11.36 12.50 6.36
C LEU A 87 -10.50 11.29 6.78
N ILE A 88 -9.21 11.51 7.04
CA ILE A 88 -8.29 10.48 7.51
C ILE A 88 -7.61 10.96 8.79
N ASP A 89 -7.70 10.12 9.84
CA ASP A 89 -6.95 10.36 11.06
C ASP A 89 -5.50 9.92 10.86
N LEU A 90 -4.59 10.89 10.88
CA LEU A 90 -3.15 10.67 10.75
C LEU A 90 -2.42 10.82 12.09
N ASN A 91 -3.16 10.99 13.19
CA ASN A 91 -2.57 11.04 14.51
C ASN A 91 -1.95 9.69 14.87
N ILE A 92 -0.81 9.72 15.55
CA ILE A 92 -0.13 8.52 16.06
C ILE A 92 -0.56 8.37 17.53
N PRO A 93 -1.46 7.43 17.87
CA PRO A 93 -1.93 7.26 19.23
C PRO A 93 -0.82 6.73 20.15
N GLU A 94 -0.92 7.04 21.45
CA GLU A 94 -0.05 6.45 22.48
C GLU A 94 -0.39 4.98 22.73
N ASP A 95 -1.67 4.64 22.69
CA ASP A 95 -2.17 3.27 22.86
C ASP A 95 -2.18 2.51 21.52
N PRO A 96 -1.94 1.18 21.54
CA PRO A 96 -1.93 0.37 20.34
C PRO A 96 -3.33 0.25 19.73
N MET A 97 -3.40 0.38 18.40
CA MET A 97 -4.60 0.05 17.63
C MET A 97 -4.69 -1.46 17.38
N SER A 98 -5.92 -1.96 17.30
CA SER A 98 -6.17 -3.34 16.89
C SER A 98 -5.83 -3.54 15.40
N LEU A 99 -5.54 -4.78 15.02
CA LEU A 99 -5.26 -5.13 13.61
C LEU A 99 -6.46 -4.83 12.69
N ASN A 100 -7.70 -4.92 13.22
CA ASN A 100 -8.90 -4.57 12.46
C ASN A 100 -9.00 -3.07 12.18
N GLU A 101 -8.61 -2.21 13.13
CA GLU A 101 -8.54 -0.77 12.93
C GLU A 101 -7.43 -0.38 11.95
N LEU A 102 -6.29 -1.10 12.01
CA LEU A 102 -5.22 -0.94 11.04
C LEU A 102 -5.69 -1.27 9.61
N ILE A 103 -6.37 -2.40 9.40
CA ILE A 103 -6.92 -2.78 8.07
C ILE A 103 -7.91 -1.72 7.56
N LYS A 104 -8.78 -1.19 8.43
CA LYS A 104 -9.69 -0.08 8.06
C LYS A 104 -8.91 1.15 7.63
N SER A 105 -7.85 1.50 8.36
CA SER A 105 -6.99 2.63 8.01
C SER A 105 -6.32 2.42 6.65
N CYS A 106 -5.83 1.20 6.35
CA CYS A 106 -5.31 0.86 5.02
C CYS A 106 -6.36 1.03 3.92
N SER A 107 -7.60 0.61 4.17
CA SER A 107 -8.71 0.77 3.22
C SER A 107 -8.99 2.25 2.92
N GLU A 108 -8.98 3.11 3.95
CA GLU A 108 -9.19 4.55 3.78
C GLU A 108 -8.05 5.22 3.01
N VAL A 109 -6.80 4.82 3.24
CA VAL A 109 -5.65 5.30 2.45
C VAL A 109 -5.84 4.97 0.97
N LEU A 110 -6.25 3.74 0.64
CA LEU A 110 -6.49 3.31 -0.74
C LEU A 110 -7.70 4.05 -1.37
N ARG A 111 -8.76 4.29 -0.59
CA ARG A 111 -9.97 4.98 -1.06
C ARG A 111 -9.71 6.44 -1.41
N LEU A 112 -8.96 7.14 -0.56
CA LEU A 112 -8.66 8.57 -0.71
C LEU A 112 -7.47 8.84 -1.64
N GLY A 113 -6.67 7.81 -1.93
CA GLY A 113 -5.54 7.88 -2.84
C GLY A 113 -5.93 8.07 -4.31
N VAL A 114 -4.95 8.50 -5.11
CA VAL A 114 -5.08 8.56 -6.57
C VAL A 114 -4.89 7.16 -7.15
N ARG A 115 -5.80 6.73 -8.02
CA ARG A 115 -5.70 5.49 -8.79
C ARG A 115 -4.78 5.65 -9.98
N THR A 116 -3.48 5.53 -9.74
CA THR A 116 -2.44 5.73 -10.77
C THR A 116 -2.41 4.64 -11.85
N GLY A 117 -2.98 3.48 -11.57
CA GLY A 117 -3.18 2.39 -12.54
C GLY A 117 -4.45 2.53 -13.38
N HIS A 118 -5.31 3.51 -13.10
CA HIS A 118 -6.61 3.63 -13.76
C HIS A 118 -6.47 3.93 -15.27
N PRO A 119 -7.26 3.29 -16.16
CA PRO A 119 -7.15 3.48 -17.62
C PRO A 119 -7.34 4.92 -18.13
N HIS A 120 -7.92 5.79 -17.31
CA HIS A 120 -8.13 7.22 -17.62
C HIS A 120 -7.20 8.17 -16.84
N PHE A 121 -6.20 7.64 -16.13
CA PHE A 121 -5.20 8.48 -15.46
C PHE A 121 -4.09 8.83 -16.46
N PHE A 122 -3.96 10.12 -16.83
CA PHE A 122 -2.97 10.63 -17.82
C PHE A 122 -2.10 11.78 -17.28
N ASN A 123 -2.02 11.93 -15.96
CA ASN A 123 -1.39 13.07 -15.31
C ASN A 123 0.15 12.98 -15.22
N GLN A 124 0.73 11.79 -15.31
CA GLN A 124 2.16 11.55 -15.01
C GLN A 124 2.83 10.74 -16.12
N LEU A 125 4.17 10.72 -16.16
CA LEU A 125 4.91 9.86 -17.09
C LEU A 125 4.92 8.38 -16.62
N SER A 126 4.91 8.16 -15.31
CA SER A 126 4.80 6.84 -14.70
C SER A 126 3.34 6.58 -14.33
N GLN A 127 2.72 5.62 -15.02
CA GLN A 127 1.29 5.29 -14.88
C GLN A 127 1.06 3.81 -15.16
N GLY A 128 -0.12 3.31 -14.81
CA GLY A 128 -0.43 1.89 -14.94
C GLY A 128 0.03 1.09 -13.73
N LEU A 129 -0.48 -0.14 -13.63
CA LEU A 129 -0.10 -1.10 -12.61
C LEU A 129 0.27 -2.42 -13.30
N ASP A 130 1.56 -2.74 -13.33
CA ASP A 130 2.04 -4.03 -13.83
C ASP A 130 2.04 -5.06 -12.69
N LEU A 131 1.23 -6.12 -12.85
CA LEU A 131 1.03 -7.12 -11.79
C LEU A 131 2.27 -7.99 -11.54
N ILE A 132 3.15 -8.16 -12.53
CA ILE A 132 4.40 -8.91 -12.37
C ILE A 132 5.41 -8.07 -11.59
N ALA A 133 5.53 -6.78 -11.92
CA ALA A 133 6.35 -5.84 -11.18
C ALA A 133 5.87 -5.71 -9.72
N MET A 134 4.56 -5.57 -9.49
CA MET A 134 3.98 -5.51 -8.15
C MET A 134 4.26 -6.79 -7.33
N ALA A 135 4.12 -7.97 -7.94
CA ALA A 135 4.48 -9.22 -7.28
C ALA A 135 5.99 -9.28 -6.94
N GLY A 136 6.83 -8.73 -7.81
CA GLY A 136 8.25 -8.52 -7.56
C GLY A 136 8.49 -7.62 -6.34
N GLU A 137 7.78 -6.50 -6.23
CA GLU A 137 7.87 -5.60 -5.07
C GLU A 137 7.48 -6.29 -3.76
N TRP A 138 6.40 -7.09 -3.77
CA TRP A 138 6.00 -7.88 -2.59
C TRP A 138 7.07 -8.89 -2.18
N LEU A 139 7.69 -9.55 -3.16
CA LEU A 139 8.80 -10.47 -2.93
C LEU A 139 10.02 -9.75 -2.36
N THR A 140 10.40 -8.61 -2.94
CA THR A 140 11.52 -7.78 -2.47
C THR A 140 11.28 -7.29 -1.04
N ALA A 141 10.07 -6.81 -0.73
CA ALA A 141 9.70 -6.38 0.62
C ALA A 141 9.74 -7.54 1.63
N THR A 142 9.37 -8.76 1.22
CA THR A 142 9.45 -9.96 2.05
C THR A 142 10.91 -10.35 2.34
N CYS A 143 11.80 -10.21 1.35
CA CYS A 143 13.23 -10.51 1.54
C CYS A 143 13.95 -9.47 2.43
N ASN A 144 13.50 -8.20 2.39
CA ASN A 144 13.99 -7.11 3.25
C ASN A 144 15.52 -7.05 3.44
N THR A 145 16.27 -7.18 2.33
CA THR A 145 17.73 -7.11 2.31
C THR A 145 18.21 -5.83 1.61
N ASN A 146 19.52 -5.57 1.63
CA ASN A 146 20.12 -4.40 0.98
C ASN A 146 21.08 -4.81 -0.15
N MET A 147 21.31 -3.91 -1.11
CA MET A 147 22.13 -4.17 -2.30
C MET A 147 23.62 -3.85 -2.13
N PHE A 148 24.13 -3.72 -0.90
CA PHE A 148 25.50 -3.23 -0.67
C PHE A 148 26.59 -4.27 -0.94
N THR A 149 26.37 -5.54 -0.60
CA THR A 149 27.37 -6.60 -0.82
C THR A 149 26.75 -7.91 -1.29
N TYR A 150 27.58 -8.71 -1.97
CA TYR A 150 27.19 -10.04 -2.45
C TYR A 150 26.81 -11.00 -1.31
N GLU A 151 27.40 -10.84 -0.13
CA GLU A 151 27.17 -11.73 1.01
C GLU A 151 25.70 -11.76 1.47
N ILE A 152 25.05 -10.60 1.46
CA ILE A 152 23.68 -10.44 1.98
C ILE A 152 22.60 -10.37 0.88
N SER A 153 23.01 -10.19 -0.38
CA SER A 153 22.11 -10.10 -1.54
C SER A 153 22.66 -10.80 -2.80
N PRO A 154 23.08 -12.07 -2.71
CA PRO A 154 23.80 -12.74 -3.80
C PRO A 154 22.95 -12.85 -5.07
N VAL A 155 21.66 -13.20 -4.93
CA VAL A 155 20.74 -13.37 -6.07
C VAL A 155 20.42 -12.02 -6.71
N PHE A 156 20.09 -11.01 -5.90
CA PHE A 156 19.70 -9.70 -6.42
C PHE A 156 20.86 -8.99 -7.13
N ILE A 157 22.10 -9.12 -6.64
CA ILE A 157 23.28 -8.55 -7.31
C ILE A 157 23.54 -9.21 -8.67
N LEU A 158 23.35 -10.53 -8.78
CA LEU A 158 23.46 -11.21 -10.08
C LEU A 158 22.32 -10.80 -11.03
N MET A 159 21.10 -10.62 -10.52
CA MET A 159 19.97 -10.10 -11.30
C MET A 159 20.25 -8.69 -11.81
N GLU A 160 20.70 -7.77 -10.95
CA GLU A 160 21.07 -6.39 -11.34
C GLU A 160 22.15 -6.39 -12.42
N LYS A 161 23.15 -7.26 -12.29
CA LYS A 161 24.20 -7.41 -13.30
C LYS A 161 23.66 -7.85 -14.66
N GLU A 162 22.74 -8.82 -14.69
CA GLU A 162 22.15 -9.31 -15.94
C GLU A 162 21.24 -8.26 -16.59
N VAL A 163 20.40 -7.57 -15.80
CA VAL A 163 19.56 -6.47 -16.30
C VAL A 163 20.42 -5.33 -16.85
N THR A 164 21.47 -4.93 -16.11
CA THR A 164 22.40 -3.89 -16.53
C THR A 164 23.09 -4.25 -17.84
N LYS A 165 23.60 -5.47 -17.95
CA LYS A 165 24.19 -5.99 -19.19
C LYS A 165 23.18 -5.89 -20.34
N ARG A 166 21.93 -6.31 -20.13
CA ARG A 166 20.90 -6.24 -21.16
C ARG A 166 20.58 -4.81 -21.59
N MET A 167 20.57 -3.86 -20.65
CA MET A 167 20.39 -2.44 -20.96
C MET A 167 21.55 -1.87 -21.79
N ILE A 168 22.80 -2.21 -21.44
CA ILE A 168 24.00 -1.81 -22.19
C ILE A 168 23.96 -2.35 -23.63
N GLU A 169 23.56 -3.61 -23.81
CA GLU A 169 23.37 -4.22 -25.12
C GLU A 169 22.31 -3.51 -25.96
N LEU A 170 21.17 -3.12 -25.34
CA LEU A 170 20.09 -2.39 -26.03
C LEU A 170 20.52 -1.00 -26.49
N ILE A 171 21.42 -0.33 -25.76
CA ILE A 171 22.04 0.93 -26.16
C ILE A 171 23.02 0.72 -27.34
N GLY A 172 23.53 -0.51 -27.52
CA GLY A 172 24.47 -0.86 -28.59
C GLY A 172 25.94 -0.70 -28.21
N TRP A 173 26.26 -0.64 -26.91
CA TRP A 173 27.65 -0.54 -26.46
C TRP A 173 28.32 -1.91 -26.34
N PRO A 174 29.62 -2.02 -26.68
CA PRO A 174 30.34 -3.29 -26.61
C PRO A 174 30.63 -3.73 -25.17
N THR A 175 30.82 -2.77 -24.27
CA THR A 175 31.03 -2.94 -22.83
C THR A 175 30.46 -1.73 -22.09
N GLY A 176 30.19 -1.90 -20.81
CA GLY A 176 29.73 -0.80 -19.95
C GLY A 176 29.63 -1.25 -18.50
N ASP A 177 29.39 -0.28 -17.63
CA ASP A 177 29.12 -0.47 -16.22
C ASP A 177 27.99 0.46 -15.80
N ALA A 178 27.17 0.05 -14.83
CA ALA A 178 26.07 0.85 -14.32
C ALA A 178 25.65 0.41 -12.92
N ILE A 179 24.89 1.27 -12.27
CA ILE A 179 24.26 1.02 -10.97
C ILE A 179 22.86 1.62 -10.96
N PHE A 180 21.90 0.93 -10.37
CA PHE A 180 20.58 1.51 -10.16
C PHE A 180 20.62 2.59 -9.08
N SER A 181 19.93 3.71 -9.32
CA SER A 181 19.84 4.84 -8.39
C SER A 181 18.37 5.11 -8.03
N PRO A 182 18.08 5.67 -6.84
CA PRO A 182 16.71 6.00 -6.41
C PRO A 182 16.20 7.25 -7.15
N GLY A 183 15.91 7.10 -8.44
CA GLY A 183 15.47 8.17 -9.32
C GLY A 183 16.62 8.95 -9.99
N ILE A 184 16.26 9.70 -11.04
CA ILE A 184 17.21 10.43 -11.89
C ILE A 184 17.70 11.75 -11.28
N LEU A 185 16.94 12.33 -10.34
CA LEU A 185 17.28 13.62 -9.73
C LEU A 185 17.99 13.39 -8.39
N LYS A 186 19.31 13.57 -8.36
CA LYS A 186 20.05 13.70 -7.10
C LYS A 186 19.82 15.10 -6.54
N ILE A 187 18.77 15.26 -5.73
CA ILE A 187 18.57 16.47 -4.94
C ILE A 187 19.66 16.50 -3.87
N LYS A 188 20.59 17.46 -3.98
CA LYS A 188 21.44 17.84 -2.85
C LYS A 188 20.57 18.66 -1.91
N PHE A 189 20.28 18.12 -0.73
CA PHE A 189 19.84 18.93 0.41
C PHE A 189 20.99 19.80 0.91
#